data_AF-A0A529L344-F1
#
_entry.id   AF-A0A529L344-F1
#
_cell.length_a   1.000
_cell.length_b   1.000
_cell.length_c   1.000
_cell.angle_alpha   90.00
_cell.angle_beta   90.00
_cell.angle_gamma   90.00
#
_symmetry.space_group_name_H-M   'P 1'
#
loop_
_entity.id
_entity.type
_entity.pdbx_description
1 polymer ?
#
loop_
_entity_poly.entity_id
_entity_poly.type
_entity_poly.pdbx_seq_one_letter_code
_entity_poly.pdbx_strand_id
1 'polypeptide(L)'
;LDPNQMALRADVAHVDSSGVPLRREPKTDTLPVEHTPAKALTGAGTEHRAPGELLALRVHAALTRYAPRLVGIQETRHFLGRMEQEYSELVKEVLRTTPIPRIADVLRRLLEEGIPIRHTRLVLEALAEWSEREQNVALLTEYVRSGLKRQICHRHANTEGIVSALVVERESEDVMRGAVRDSDAGPY
;
A
#
# COMPACT_ATOMS: atom_id res chain seq x y z
N LEU A 1 -14.22 18.90 -9.46
CA LEU A 1 -15.16 17.75 -9.36
C LEU A 1 -16.53 18.33 -9.64
N ASP A 2 -17.08 18.04 -10.82
CA ASP A 2 -18.47 18.41 -11.09
C ASP A 2 -19.39 17.50 -10.28
N PRO A 3 -20.25 18.03 -9.40
CA PRO A 3 -21.12 17.23 -8.54
C PRO A 3 -22.18 16.43 -9.30
N ASN A 4 -22.33 16.67 -10.62
CA ASN A 4 -23.29 16.00 -11.49
C ASN A 4 -22.70 14.86 -12.32
N GLN A 5 -21.40 14.53 -12.16
CA GLN A 5 -20.74 13.48 -12.94
C GLN A 5 -20.63 12.17 -12.15
N MET A 6 -21.09 11.07 -12.74
CA MET A 6 -20.89 9.71 -12.25
C MET A 6 -19.71 9.08 -12.98
N ALA A 7 -19.00 8.14 -12.38
CA ALA A 7 -17.92 7.44 -13.07
C ALA A 7 -18.16 5.93 -13.13
N LEU A 8 -17.85 5.36 -14.30
CA LEU A 8 -17.88 3.92 -14.54
C LEU A 8 -16.52 3.33 -14.20
N ARG A 9 -16.54 2.19 -13.51
CA ARG A 9 -15.40 1.27 -13.50
C ARG A 9 -15.60 0.33 -14.68
N ALA A 10 -14.73 0.43 -15.67
CA ALA A 10 -14.81 -0.43 -16.84
C ALA A 10 -13.62 -1.38 -16.86
N ASP A 11 -13.88 -2.67 -16.96
CA ASP A 11 -12.89 -3.60 -17.47
C ASP A 11 -12.59 -3.22 -18.93
N VAL A 12 -11.31 -3.12 -19.28
CA VAL A 12 -10.80 -2.62 -20.56
C VAL A 12 -11.38 -3.37 -21.78
N ALA A 13 -11.98 -4.55 -21.56
CA ALA A 13 -12.56 -5.41 -22.59
C ALA A 13 -14.05 -5.13 -22.94
N HIS A 14 -14.78 -4.26 -22.22
CA HIS A 14 -16.24 -4.12 -22.39
C HIS A 14 -16.76 -2.73 -22.82
N VAL A 15 -15.87 -1.81 -23.19
CA VAL A 15 -16.21 -0.37 -23.32
C VAL A 15 -16.70 0.06 -24.70
N ASP A 16 -16.43 -0.70 -25.77
CA ASP A 16 -16.57 -0.19 -27.15
C ASP A 16 -18.00 -0.24 -27.75
N SER A 17 -19.02 -0.77 -27.04
CA SER A 17 -20.35 -1.01 -27.64
C SER A 17 -21.47 -0.03 -27.25
N SER A 18 -21.23 0.99 -26.41
CA SER A 18 -22.33 1.79 -25.80
C SER A 18 -22.59 3.18 -26.40
N GLY A 19 -21.76 3.69 -27.32
CA GLY A 19 -22.03 4.94 -28.04
C GLY A 19 -22.10 6.22 -27.21
N VAL A 20 -21.72 6.19 -25.92
CA VAL A 20 -21.61 7.38 -25.06
C VAL A 20 -20.29 8.09 -25.37
N PRO A 21 -20.25 9.44 -25.48
CA PRO A 21 -18.99 10.16 -25.62
C PRO A 21 -18.12 9.97 -24.36
N LEU A 22 -17.02 9.23 -24.49
CA LEU A 22 -16.11 8.87 -23.40
C LEU A 22 -14.87 9.76 -23.38
N ARG A 23 -14.55 10.34 -22.22
CA ARG A 23 -13.29 11.09 -22.00
C ARG A 23 -12.43 10.35 -20.97
N ARG A 24 -11.36 9.68 -21.41
CA ARG A 24 -10.39 9.02 -20.52
C ARG A 24 -9.59 10.07 -19.73
N GLU A 25 -9.61 10.01 -18.39
CA GLU A 25 -8.60 10.71 -17.58
C GLU A 25 -7.33 9.85 -17.46
N PRO A 26 -6.14 10.37 -17.79
CA PRO A 26 -4.91 9.58 -17.92
C PRO A 26 -4.32 9.02 -16.61
N LYS A 27 -4.98 9.18 -15.46
CA LYS A 27 -4.46 8.76 -14.14
C LYS A 27 -5.42 7.90 -13.30
N THR A 28 -6.61 7.61 -13.79
CA THR A 28 -7.60 6.80 -13.06
C THR A 28 -8.36 5.94 -14.05
N ASP A 29 -8.56 4.67 -13.71
CA ASP A 29 -9.34 3.69 -14.49
C ASP A 29 -10.87 3.95 -14.42
N THR A 30 -11.24 5.23 -14.26
CA THR A 30 -12.61 5.69 -14.05
C THR A 30 -12.96 6.67 -15.14
N LEU A 31 -14.03 6.36 -15.88
CA LEU A 31 -14.52 7.17 -16.99
C LEU A 31 -15.66 8.07 -16.48
N PRO A 32 -15.54 9.42 -16.52
CA PRO A 32 -16.65 10.29 -16.25
C PRO A 32 -17.75 10.08 -17.30
N VAL A 33 -18.97 9.82 -16.83
CA VAL A 33 -20.18 9.73 -17.65
C VAL A 33 -21.01 10.97 -17.41
N GLU A 34 -21.29 11.71 -18.47
CA GLU A 34 -22.25 12.80 -18.44
C GLU A 34 -23.67 12.23 -18.59
N HIS A 35 -24.51 12.55 -17.60
CA HIS A 35 -25.99 12.45 -17.64
C HIS A 35 -26.59 11.16 -18.24
N THR A 36 -26.04 9.98 -17.93
CA THR A 36 -26.77 8.73 -18.19
C THR A 36 -27.54 8.32 -16.93
N PRO A 37 -28.88 8.15 -16.98
CA PRO A 37 -29.66 7.74 -15.81
C PRO A 37 -29.16 6.39 -15.29
N ALA A 38 -28.90 6.30 -13.98
CA ALA A 38 -28.32 5.12 -13.32
C ALA A 38 -28.99 3.78 -13.68
N LYS A 39 -30.30 3.79 -13.99
CA LYS A 39 -31.06 2.61 -14.46
C LYS A 39 -30.60 2.07 -15.82
N ALA A 40 -30.12 2.91 -16.73
CA ALA A 40 -29.61 2.47 -18.04
C ALA A 40 -28.23 1.80 -17.93
N LEU A 41 -27.44 2.18 -16.92
CA LEU A 41 -26.10 1.62 -16.66
C LEU A 41 -26.16 0.28 -15.91
N THR A 42 -27.21 0.04 -15.13
CA THR A 42 -27.38 -1.24 -14.40
C THR A 42 -27.64 -2.41 -15.35
N GLY A 43 -28.26 -2.16 -16.51
CA GLY A 43 -28.54 -3.17 -17.54
C GLY A 43 -27.31 -3.67 -18.30
N ALA A 44 -26.17 -2.96 -18.20
CA ALA A 44 -24.93 -3.26 -18.93
C ALA A 44 -23.85 -3.95 -18.08
N GLY A 45 -24.14 -4.32 -16.83
CA GLY A 45 -23.15 -4.95 -15.93
C GLY A 45 -22.05 -4.01 -15.44
N THR A 46 -22.19 -2.69 -15.64
CA THR A 46 -21.17 -1.71 -15.26
C THR A 46 -21.36 -1.20 -13.84
N GLU A 47 -20.34 -1.35 -13.00
CA GLU A 47 -20.29 -0.73 -11.66
C GLU A 47 -20.28 0.81 -11.81
N HIS A 48 -21.31 1.47 -11.28
CA HIS A 48 -21.39 2.93 -11.21
C HIS A 48 -21.16 3.38 -9.76
N ARG A 49 -20.37 4.45 -9.58
CA ARG A 49 -20.11 5.03 -8.25
C ARG A 49 -20.71 6.43 -8.14
N ALA A 50 -21.30 6.71 -6.99
CA ALA A 50 -21.86 8.04 -6.70
C ALA A 50 -20.75 9.09 -6.56
N PRO A 51 -21.02 10.39 -6.81
CA PRO A 51 -20.01 11.44 -6.68
C PRO A 51 -19.31 11.48 -5.32
N GLY A 52 -20.06 11.24 -4.22
CA GLY A 52 -19.51 11.16 -2.87
C GLY A 52 -18.55 9.98 -2.67
N GLU A 53 -18.83 8.84 -3.32
CA GLU A 53 -17.97 7.65 -3.28
C GLU A 53 -16.67 7.88 -4.06
N LEU A 54 -16.75 8.55 -5.21
CA LEU A 54 -15.57 8.96 -5.98
C LEU A 54 -14.69 9.93 -5.19
N LEU A 55 -15.30 10.88 -4.48
CA LEU A 55 -14.56 11.78 -3.59
C LEU A 55 -13.87 10.99 -2.47
N ALA A 56 -14.58 10.08 -1.81
CA ALA A 56 -14.01 9.25 -0.76
C ALA A 56 -12.83 8.40 -1.27
N LEU A 57 -12.94 7.80 -2.46
CA LEU A 57 -11.86 7.05 -3.10
C LEU A 57 -10.65 7.93 -3.43
N ARG A 58 -10.86 9.13 -3.97
CA ARG A 58 -9.77 10.08 -4.27
C ARG A 58 -9.06 10.54 -3.00
N VAL A 59 -9.81 10.84 -1.95
CA VAL A 59 -9.26 11.21 -0.64
C VAL A 59 -8.47 10.04 -0.06
N HIS A 60 -9.03 8.82 -0.09
CA HIS A 60 -8.34 7.63 0.37
C HIS A 60 -7.03 7.41 -0.39
N ALA A 61 -7.06 7.43 -1.72
CA ALA A 61 -5.86 7.27 -2.55
C ALA A 61 -4.81 8.34 -2.27
N ALA A 62 -5.23 9.60 -2.07
CA ALA A 62 -4.32 10.68 -1.69
C ALA A 62 -3.70 10.44 -0.31
N LEU A 63 -4.50 10.07 0.69
CA LEU A 63 -4.03 9.77 2.03
C LEU A 63 -3.06 8.58 2.04
N THR A 64 -3.37 7.51 1.31
CA THR A 64 -2.46 6.36 1.19
C THR A 64 -1.15 6.76 0.52
N ARG A 65 -1.20 7.55 -0.56
CA ARG A 65 0.00 8.02 -1.26
C ARG A 65 0.90 8.90 -0.39
N TYR A 66 0.32 9.70 0.50
CA TYR A 66 1.07 10.60 1.38
C TYR A 66 1.25 10.06 2.80
N ALA A 67 0.78 8.85 3.10
CA ALA A 67 0.86 8.22 4.42
C ALA A 67 2.28 8.19 5.00
N PRO A 68 3.36 7.93 4.22
CA PRO A 68 4.72 7.96 4.77
C PRO A 68 5.09 9.32 5.37
N ARG A 69 4.56 10.43 4.82
CA ARG A 69 4.84 11.78 5.31
C ARG A 69 4.14 12.09 6.63
N LEU A 70 3.13 11.31 6.99
CA LEU A 70 2.37 11.44 8.22
C LEU A 70 2.99 10.64 9.37
N VAL A 71 4.05 9.88 9.13
CA VAL A 71 4.72 9.07 10.14
C VAL A 71 6.06 9.73 10.51
N GLY A 72 6.07 10.42 11.64
CA GLY A 72 7.26 10.93 12.29
C GLY A 72 7.55 10.25 13.62
N ILE A 73 8.52 10.80 14.36
CA ILE A 73 8.94 10.29 15.67
C ILE A 73 7.80 10.42 16.69
N GLN A 74 7.05 11.53 16.66
CA GLN A 74 5.96 11.76 17.62
C GLN A 74 4.77 10.86 17.35
N GLU A 75 4.40 10.68 16.08
CA GLU A 75 3.31 9.79 15.68
C GLU A 75 3.66 8.34 16.00
N THR A 76 4.93 7.95 15.80
CA THR A 76 5.43 6.63 16.19
C THR A 76 5.40 6.45 17.71
N ARG A 77 5.78 7.46 18.49
CA ARG A 77 5.68 7.41 19.96
C ARG A 77 4.23 7.27 20.41
N HIS A 78 3.31 8.04 19.84
CA HIS A 78 1.89 7.95 20.14
C HIS A 78 1.33 6.56 19.78
N PHE A 79 1.71 6.04 18.61
CA PHE A 79 1.36 4.71 18.15
C PHE A 79 1.83 3.61 19.11
N LEU A 80 3.09 3.68 19.57
CA LEU A 80 3.64 2.75 20.55
C LEU A 80 2.94 2.87 21.91
N GLY A 81 2.62 4.09 22.35
CA GLY A 81 1.86 4.31 23.60
C GLY A 81 0.46 3.71 23.57
N ARG A 82 -0.21 3.70 22.41
CA ARG A 82 -1.46 2.96 22.23
C ARG A 82 -1.25 1.45 22.31
N MET A 83 -0.14 0.94 21.78
CA MET A 83 0.16 -0.49 21.83
C MET A 83 0.59 -0.97 23.19
N GLU A 84 1.20 -0.12 23.99
CA GLU A 84 1.59 -0.43 25.36
C GLU A 84 0.37 -0.75 26.24
N GLN A 85 -0.82 -0.24 25.90
CA GLN A 85 -2.06 -0.55 26.60
C GLN A 85 -2.47 -2.03 26.49
N GLU A 86 -2.15 -2.68 25.36
CA GLU A 86 -2.53 -4.07 25.08
C GLU A 86 -1.33 -5.04 25.10
N TYR A 87 -0.15 -4.57 24.72
CA TYR A 87 1.07 -5.37 24.49
C TYR A 87 2.30 -4.75 25.16
N SER A 88 2.18 -4.33 26.42
CA SER A 88 3.25 -3.63 27.16
C SER A 88 4.60 -4.34 27.12
N GLU A 89 4.65 -5.64 27.35
CA GLU A 89 5.89 -6.43 27.35
C GLU A 89 6.54 -6.49 25.96
N LEU A 90 5.74 -6.61 24.90
CA LEU A 90 6.26 -6.59 23.52
C LEU A 90 6.82 -5.20 23.17
N VAL A 91 6.14 -4.13 23.55
CA VAL A 91 6.62 -2.75 23.32
C VAL A 91 7.94 -2.52 24.05
N LYS A 92 8.06 -2.95 25.31
CA LYS A 92 9.31 -2.85 26.08
C LYS A 92 10.45 -3.63 25.42
N GLU A 93 10.18 -4.84 24.94
CA GLU A 93 11.19 -5.68 24.29
C GLU A 93 11.68 -5.05 22.98
N VAL A 94 10.78 -4.51 22.15
CA VAL A 94 11.17 -3.79 20.93
C VAL A 94 12.01 -2.55 21.27
N LEU A 95 11.61 -1.77 22.28
CA LEU A 95 12.32 -0.55 22.68
C LEU A 95 13.69 -0.80 23.31
N ARG A 96 13.95 -2.01 23.82
CA ARG A 96 15.27 -2.41 24.34
C ARG A 96 16.35 -2.39 23.25
N THR A 97 15.96 -2.64 22.01
CA THR A 97 16.87 -2.91 20.88
C THR A 97 16.66 -1.94 19.71
N THR A 98 15.49 -1.31 19.63
CA THR A 98 15.10 -0.47 18.49
C THR A 98 14.66 0.92 18.96
N PRO A 99 15.50 1.95 18.75
CA PRO A 99 15.12 3.32 19.06
C PRO A 99 13.91 3.79 18.25
N ILE A 100 13.07 4.65 18.83
CA ILE A 100 11.85 5.18 18.16
C ILE A 100 12.13 5.76 16.76
N PRO A 101 13.20 6.55 16.50
CA PRO A 101 13.49 7.03 15.15
C PRO A 101 13.69 5.91 14.13
N ARG A 102 14.27 4.79 14.57
CA ARG A 102 14.50 3.60 13.75
C ARG A 102 13.19 2.86 13.44
N ILE A 103 12.32 2.73 14.43
CA ILE A 103 10.96 2.21 14.24
C ILE A 103 10.19 3.09 13.24
N ALA A 104 10.26 4.41 13.40
CA ALA A 104 9.60 5.36 12.49
C ALA A 104 10.09 5.24 11.04
N ASP A 105 11.38 4.95 10.83
CA ASP A 105 11.94 4.74 9.50
C ASP A 105 11.46 3.42 8.87
N VAL A 106 11.40 2.32 9.63
CA VAL A 106 10.81 1.06 9.17
C VAL A 106 9.33 1.25 8.80
N LEU A 107 8.54 1.91 9.66
CA LEU A 107 7.12 2.17 9.39
C LEU A 107 6.94 3.04 8.14
N ARG A 108 7.79 4.06 7.92
CA ARG A 108 7.77 4.88 6.71
C ARG A 108 8.05 4.06 5.46
N ARG A 109 9.12 3.26 5.46
CA ARG A 109 9.51 2.41 4.32
C ARG A 109 8.40 1.41 3.96
N LEU A 110 7.77 0.79 4.96
CA LEU A 110 6.59 -0.06 4.72
C LEU A 110 5.46 0.70 4.01
N LEU A 111 5.16 1.93 4.47
CA LEU A 111 4.12 2.75 3.87
C LEU A 111 4.50 3.29 2.48
N GLU A 112 5.79 3.52 2.20
CA GLU A 112 6.28 3.94 0.88
C GLU A 112 5.99 2.88 -0.19
N GLU A 113 6.03 1.60 0.20
CA GLU A 113 5.62 0.47 -0.63
C GLU A 113 4.11 0.17 -0.54
N GLY A 114 3.36 1.04 0.13
CA GLY A 114 1.92 0.89 0.32
C GLY A 114 1.52 -0.22 1.29
N ILE A 115 2.44 -0.84 2.03
CA ILE A 115 2.12 -1.90 3.01
C ILE A 115 1.43 -1.28 4.23
N PRO A 116 0.26 -1.79 4.65
CA PRO A 116 -0.43 -1.21 5.79
C PRO A 116 0.13 -1.75 7.09
N ILE A 117 0.41 -0.84 8.00
CA ILE A 117 0.91 -1.12 9.35
C ILE A 117 -0.22 -1.38 10.37
N ARG A 118 -1.43 -1.73 9.89
CA ARG A 118 -2.62 -1.94 10.72
C ARG A 118 -2.48 -3.10 11.70
N HIS A 119 -1.69 -4.10 11.34
CA HIS A 119 -1.49 -5.30 12.15
C HIS A 119 -0.27 -5.13 13.04
N THR A 120 -0.32 -4.12 13.90
CA THR A 120 0.82 -3.62 14.67
C THR A 120 1.54 -4.70 15.46
N ARG A 121 0.81 -5.66 16.04
CA ARG A 121 1.41 -6.78 16.79
C ARG A 121 2.46 -7.52 15.96
N LEU A 122 2.16 -7.84 14.71
CA LEU A 122 3.08 -8.58 13.82
C LEU A 122 4.29 -7.73 13.43
N VAL A 123 4.09 -6.42 13.24
CA VAL A 123 5.21 -5.49 12.98
C VAL A 123 6.16 -5.45 14.17
N LEU A 124 5.63 -5.34 15.39
CA LEU A 124 6.43 -5.31 16.61
C LEU A 124 7.10 -6.65 16.90
N GLU A 125 6.42 -7.77 16.68
CA GLU A 125 7.01 -9.13 16.80
C GLU A 125 8.20 -9.29 15.85
N ALA A 126 8.05 -8.88 14.58
CA ALA A 126 9.15 -8.93 13.62
C ALA A 126 10.30 -7.99 13.99
N LEU A 127 10.00 -6.79 14.51
CA LEU A 127 11.04 -5.89 15.02
C LEU A 127 11.81 -6.52 16.18
N ALA A 128 11.11 -7.10 17.17
CA ALA A 128 11.74 -7.75 18.32
C ALA A 128 12.64 -8.93 17.91
N GLU A 129 12.26 -9.67 16.87
CA GLU A 129 13.04 -10.82 16.39
C GLU A 129 14.33 -10.42 15.65
N TRP A 130 14.29 -9.35 14.87
CA TRP A 130 15.35 -9.05 13.89
C TRP A 130 16.21 -7.82 14.23
N SER A 131 15.75 -6.90 15.08
CA SER A 131 16.42 -5.61 15.33
C SER A 131 17.79 -5.71 16.00
N GLU A 132 18.06 -6.75 16.78
CA GLU A 132 19.38 -6.98 17.39
C GLU A 132 20.40 -7.46 16.36
N ARG A 133 19.96 -8.33 15.45
CA ARG A 133 20.83 -9.00 14.47
C ARG A 133 21.10 -8.12 13.26
N GLU A 134 20.10 -7.36 12.84
CA GLU A 134 20.18 -6.51 11.68
C GLU A 134 20.26 -5.05 12.12
N GLN A 135 21.28 -4.31 11.70
CA GLN A 135 21.46 -2.89 12.02
C GLN A 135 21.07 -1.98 10.84
N ASN A 136 21.12 -2.49 9.62
CA ASN A 136 20.67 -1.77 8.45
C ASN A 136 19.13 -1.69 8.43
N VAL A 137 18.59 -0.48 8.44
CA VAL A 137 17.13 -0.28 8.45
C VAL A 137 16.46 -0.77 7.16
N ALA A 138 17.11 -0.64 6.01
CA ALA A 138 16.56 -1.15 4.76
C ALA A 138 16.36 -2.67 4.84
N LEU A 139 17.39 -3.39 5.30
CA LEU A 139 17.31 -4.86 5.42
C LEU A 139 16.39 -5.30 6.57
N LEU A 140 16.37 -4.57 7.70
CA LEU A 140 15.38 -4.79 8.77
C LEU A 140 13.95 -4.63 8.24
N THR A 141 13.72 -3.69 7.33
CA THR A 141 12.41 -3.52 6.70
C THR A 141 12.03 -4.75 5.88
N GLU A 142 12.95 -5.36 5.14
CA GLU A 142 12.69 -6.61 4.40
C GLU A 142 12.36 -7.80 5.31
N TYR A 143 12.99 -7.90 6.48
CA TYR A 143 12.61 -8.90 7.48
C TYR A 143 11.20 -8.66 8.02
N VAL A 144 10.85 -7.41 8.32
CA VAL A 144 9.49 -7.05 8.75
C VAL A 144 8.46 -7.34 7.67
N ARG A 145 8.76 -7.02 6.40
CA ARG A 145 7.93 -7.37 5.23
C ARG A 145 7.72 -8.87 5.12
N SER A 146 8.77 -9.66 5.34
CA SER A 146 8.71 -11.12 5.36
C SER A 146 7.79 -11.65 6.47
N GLY A 147 7.79 -11.01 7.65
CA GLY A 147 6.83 -11.27 8.73
C GLY A 147 5.37 -10.97 8.33
N LEU A 148 5.17 -9.99 7.45
CA LEU A 148 3.86 -9.59 6.91
C LEU A 148 3.44 -10.35 5.64
N LYS A 149 4.19 -11.36 5.19
CA LYS A 149 3.97 -12.10 3.92
C LYS A 149 2.51 -12.49 3.67
N ARG A 150 1.80 -12.98 4.68
CA ARG A 150 0.38 -13.37 4.55
C ARG A 150 -0.51 -12.20 4.14
N GLN A 151 -0.29 -11.03 4.73
CA GLN A 151 -1.10 -9.84 4.46
C GLN A 151 -0.77 -9.24 3.10
N ILE A 152 0.51 -9.24 2.73
CA ILE A 152 0.98 -8.77 1.43
C ILE A 152 0.40 -9.66 0.34
N CYS A 153 0.58 -10.98 0.42
CA CYS A 153 0.03 -11.90 -0.58
C CYS A 153 -1.49 -11.81 -0.67
N HIS A 154 -2.20 -11.75 0.46
CA HIS A 154 -3.66 -11.64 0.45
C HIS A 154 -4.16 -10.37 -0.26
N ARG A 155 -3.42 -9.26 -0.14
CA ARG A 155 -3.76 -8.01 -0.81
C ARG A 155 -3.58 -8.07 -2.33
N HIS A 156 -2.57 -8.80 -2.78
CA HIS A 156 -2.24 -8.91 -4.21
C HIS A 156 -2.89 -10.13 -4.87
N ALA A 157 -3.55 -10.97 -4.09
CA ALA A 157 -4.32 -12.09 -4.59
C ALA A 157 -5.67 -11.63 -5.17
N ASN A 158 -6.10 -12.28 -6.24
CA ASN A 158 -7.46 -12.15 -6.77
C ASN A 158 -8.49 -12.86 -5.86
N THR A 159 -9.76 -12.86 -6.26
CA THR A 159 -10.86 -13.53 -5.53
C THR A 159 -10.63 -15.05 -5.33
N GLU A 160 -9.82 -15.67 -6.19
CA GLU A 160 -9.47 -17.10 -6.12
C GLU A 160 -8.22 -17.37 -5.25
N GLY A 161 -7.62 -16.33 -4.67
CA GLY A 161 -6.40 -16.46 -3.86
C GLY A 161 -5.11 -16.53 -4.68
N ILE A 162 -5.16 -16.25 -5.98
CA ILE A 162 -4.01 -16.33 -6.89
C ILE A 162 -3.35 -14.95 -7.00
N VAL A 163 -2.03 -14.89 -6.76
CA VAL A 163 -1.22 -13.69 -6.98
C VAL A 163 -0.68 -13.72 -8.41
N SER A 164 -1.12 -12.79 -9.25
CA SER A 164 -0.54 -12.60 -10.58
C SER A 164 0.71 -11.75 -10.49
N ALA A 165 1.83 -12.22 -11.03
CA ALA A 165 3.12 -11.55 -10.94
C ALA A 165 3.85 -11.55 -12.28
N LEU A 166 4.63 -10.50 -12.52
CA LEU A 166 5.64 -10.45 -13.58
C LEU A 166 6.95 -10.94 -13.00
N VAL A 167 7.60 -11.88 -13.68
CA VAL A 167 8.89 -12.44 -13.26
C VAL A 167 9.98 -11.80 -14.11
N VAL A 168 11.02 -11.28 -13.45
CA VAL A 168 12.21 -10.77 -14.12
C VAL A 168 13.07 -11.94 -14.57
N GLU A 169 13.58 -11.90 -15.81
CA GLU A 169 14.46 -12.94 -16.34
C GLU A 169 15.81 -12.95 -15.62
N ARG A 170 16.40 -14.14 -15.49
CA ARG A 170 17.65 -14.34 -14.75
C ARG A 170 18.80 -13.45 -15.24
N GLU A 171 18.93 -13.27 -16.55
CA GLU A 171 19.96 -12.40 -17.13
C GLU A 171 19.79 -10.94 -16.67
N SER A 172 18.56 -10.45 -16.61
CA SER A 172 18.26 -9.11 -16.09
C SER A 172 18.55 -9.00 -14.59
N GLU A 173 18.23 -10.05 -13.82
CA GLU A 173 18.55 -10.10 -12.39
C GLU A 173 20.07 -10.07 -12.14
N ASP A 174 20.85 -10.80 -12.93
CA ASP A 174 22.31 -10.84 -12.81
C ASP A 174 22.95 -9.48 -13.15
N VAL A 175 22.44 -8.79 -14.18
CA VAL A 175 22.87 -7.41 -14.51
C VAL A 175 22.56 -6.46 -13.35
N MET A 176 21.36 -6.54 -12.75
CA MET A 176 21.00 -5.72 -11.59
C MET A 176 21.89 -6.03 -10.39
N ARG A 177 22.14 -7.31 -10.10
CA ARG A 177 23.01 -7.73 -8.98
C ARG A 177 24.45 -7.25 -9.15
N GLY A 178 24.97 -7.29 -10.37
CA GLY A 178 26.32 -6.76 -10.68
C GLY A 178 26.42 -5.24 -10.60
N ALA A 179 25.30 -4.53 -10.70
CA ALA A 179 25.25 -3.07 -10.58
C ALA A 179 25.17 -2.58 -9.12
N VAL A 180 24.69 -3.43 -8.19
CA VAL A 180 24.59 -3.09 -6.76
C VAL A 180 25.98 -2.84 -6.19
N ARG A 181 26.17 -1.67 -5.58
CA ARG A 181 27.37 -1.35 -4.79
C ARG A 181 26.99 -1.26 -3.33
N ASP A 182 27.69 -2.01 -2.49
CA ASP A 182 27.58 -1.82 -1.05
C ASP A 182 28.19 -0.47 -0.68
N SER A 183 27.33 0.41 -0.15
CA SER A 183 27.73 1.66 0.50
C SER A 183 27.40 1.59 1.98
N ASP A 184 27.99 2.46 2.79
CA ASP A 184 27.70 2.55 4.23
C ASP A 184 26.20 2.83 4.54
N ALA A 185 25.42 3.28 3.55
CA ALA A 185 23.98 3.49 3.65
C ALA A 185 23.12 2.27 3.24
N GLY A 186 23.76 1.18 2.81
CA GLY A 186 23.13 -0.01 2.23
C GLY A 186 23.44 -0.20 0.74
N PRO A 187 22.98 -1.33 0.16
CA PRO A 187 23.12 -1.59 -1.27
C PRO A 187 22.31 -0.57 -2.08
N TYR A 188 22.95 0.07 -3.07
CA TYR A 188 22.32 0.94 -4.08
C TYR A 188 22.78 0.55 -5.49
#